data_AF-A0A660UGJ0-F1
#
_entry.id   AF-A0A660UGJ0-F1
#
_cell.length_a   1.000
_cell.length_b   1.000
_cell.length_c   1.000
_cell.angle_alpha   90.00
_cell.angle_beta   90.00
_cell.angle_gamma   90.00
#
_symmetry.space_group_name_H-M   'P 1'
#
loop_
_entity.id
_entity.type
_entity.pdbx_description
1 polymer ?
#
loop_
_entity_poly.entity_id
_entity_poly.type
_entity_poly.pdbx_seq_one_letter_code
_entity_poly.pdbx_strand_id
1 'polypeptide(L)'
;FWSKAQTLHPPVQPSRSLRSLKNALDNASGGWGTNFTAALQQAEQCLFNGSQVPSGGFLSKMLIDIFCETGQSGHERTDANSLKRIILLTDGDHNQGGNPLRIANRLKNAGVVIDCIGIGGSSGDVNETLLKQIASQNPDGSARYWFIGDQEKLIKTYETLARHIQVI
;
A
#
# COMPACT_ATOMS: atom_id res chain seq x y z
N PHE A 1 10.40 -15.80 -16.55
CA PHE A 1 10.82 -15.47 -15.17
C PHE A 1 9.73 -14.61 -14.53
N TRP A 2 9.01 -15.13 -13.53
CA TRP A 2 8.06 -14.35 -12.74
C TRP A 2 8.67 -14.08 -11.38
N SER A 3 9.02 -12.83 -11.09
CA SER A 3 9.33 -12.38 -9.74
C SER A 3 8.04 -12.30 -8.93
N LYS A 4 8.04 -12.87 -7.72
CA LYS A 4 6.92 -12.77 -6.77
C LYS A 4 7.19 -11.64 -5.79
N ALA A 5 6.18 -10.82 -5.51
CA ALA A 5 6.24 -9.89 -4.39
C ALA A 5 6.02 -10.65 -3.08
N GLN A 6 6.64 -10.18 -2.00
CA GLN A 6 6.51 -10.75 -0.67
C GLN A 6 6.08 -9.68 0.31
N THR A 7 5.16 -10.03 1.20
CA THR A 7 4.83 -9.19 2.36
C THR A 7 5.96 -9.29 3.39
N LEU A 8 6.69 -8.19 3.60
CA LEU A 8 7.75 -8.12 4.62
C LEU A 8 7.19 -7.89 6.03
N HIS A 9 6.08 -7.17 6.13
CA HIS A 9 5.41 -6.90 7.38
C HIS A 9 3.89 -7.04 7.19
N PRO A 10 3.19 -7.92 7.93
CA PRO A 10 1.75 -8.05 7.82
C PRO A 10 1.04 -6.78 8.31
N PRO A 11 -0.23 -6.56 7.93
CA PRO A 11 -1.05 -5.51 8.50
C PRO A 11 -1.13 -5.64 10.04
N VAL A 12 -0.90 -4.54 10.74
CA VAL A 12 -0.82 -4.48 12.20
C VAL A 12 -1.33 -3.14 12.71
N GLN A 13 -1.78 -3.10 13.96
CA GLN A 13 -2.04 -1.82 14.63
C GLN A 13 -0.72 -1.02 14.78
N PRO A 14 -0.63 0.23 14.29
CA PRO A 14 0.61 1.00 14.27
C PRO A 14 1.27 1.20 15.64
N SER A 15 0.46 1.36 16.70
CA SER A 15 0.93 1.70 18.05
C SER A 15 1.74 0.58 18.73
N ARG A 16 1.57 -0.68 18.30
CA ARG A 16 2.22 -1.85 18.93
C ARG A 16 3.38 -2.44 18.12
N SER A 17 3.62 -1.94 16.92
CA SER A 17 4.41 -2.65 15.90
C SER A 17 5.55 -1.84 15.29
N LEU A 18 5.77 -0.59 15.73
CA LEU A 18 6.81 0.29 15.17
C LEU A 18 8.19 -0.36 15.10
N ARG A 19 8.60 -1.10 16.14
CA ARG A 19 9.89 -1.82 16.14
C ARG A 19 9.94 -2.91 15.07
N SER A 20 8.87 -3.68 14.94
CA SER A 20 8.76 -4.75 13.95
C SER A 20 8.75 -4.18 12.52
N LEU A 21 8.05 -3.07 12.31
CA LEU A 21 8.03 -2.37 11.03
C LEU A 21 9.42 -1.83 10.66
N LYS A 22 10.12 -1.19 11.60
CA LYS A 22 11.51 -0.73 11.38
C LYS A 22 12.42 -1.90 11.00
N ASN A 23 12.39 -2.98 11.77
CA ASN A 23 13.18 -4.17 11.47
C ASN A 23 12.86 -4.75 10.08
N ALA A 24 11.59 -4.78 9.66
CA ALA A 24 11.21 -5.28 8.34
C ALA A 24 11.73 -4.39 7.20
N LEU A 25 11.76 -3.07 7.41
CA LEU A 25 12.34 -2.12 6.46
C LEU A 25 13.87 -2.23 6.40
N ASP A 26 14.54 -2.34 7.55
CA ASP A 26 16.01 -2.47 7.63
C ASP A 26 16.52 -3.77 6.97
N ASN A 27 15.70 -4.82 6.97
CA ASN A 27 16.01 -6.11 6.35
C ASN A 27 15.43 -6.27 4.94
N ALA A 28 14.81 -5.22 4.37
CA ALA A 28 14.31 -5.26 3.01
C ALA A 28 15.50 -5.38 2.04
N SER A 29 15.67 -6.54 1.43
CA SER A 29 16.72 -6.78 0.44
C SER A 29 16.23 -6.38 -0.96
N GLY A 30 17.07 -5.64 -1.70
CA GLY A 30 16.84 -5.30 -3.10
C GLY A 30 16.95 -6.56 -3.97
N GLY A 31 15.91 -6.84 -4.75
CA GLY A 31 15.92 -7.89 -5.77
C GLY A 31 16.36 -7.35 -7.13
N TRP A 32 16.65 -8.25 -8.07
CA TRP A 32 16.93 -7.88 -9.46
C TRP A 32 15.63 -7.62 -10.23
N GLY A 33 15.44 -6.38 -10.68
CA GLY A 33 14.31 -5.95 -11.51
C GLY A 33 13.09 -5.47 -10.71
N THR A 34 12.09 -4.95 -11.43
CA THR A 34 10.99 -4.18 -10.85
C THR A 34 9.64 -4.66 -11.40
N ASN A 35 8.82 -5.26 -10.54
CA ASN A 35 7.55 -5.89 -10.91
C ASN A 35 6.36 -5.29 -10.13
N PHE A 36 5.82 -4.18 -10.66
CA PHE A 36 4.65 -3.51 -10.08
C PHE A 36 3.42 -4.41 -10.06
N THR A 37 3.26 -5.29 -11.05
CA THR A 37 2.13 -6.21 -11.14
C THR A 37 2.06 -7.13 -9.94
N ALA A 38 3.19 -7.75 -9.56
CA ALA A 38 3.25 -8.61 -8.40
C ALA A 38 3.02 -7.83 -7.09
N ALA A 39 3.57 -6.62 -6.98
CA ALA A 39 3.37 -5.77 -5.79
C ALA A 39 1.91 -5.38 -5.60
N LEU A 40 1.23 -4.95 -6.66
CA LEU A 40 -0.19 -4.57 -6.62
C LEU A 40 -1.09 -5.78 -6.36
N GLN A 41 -0.77 -6.97 -6.90
CA GLN A 41 -1.47 -8.21 -6.57
C GLN A 41 -1.34 -8.55 -5.09
N GLN A 42 -0.14 -8.42 -4.53
CA GLN A 42 0.08 -8.69 -3.12
C GLN A 42 -0.70 -7.70 -2.24
N ALA A 43 -0.68 -6.41 -2.58
CA ALA A 43 -1.44 -5.40 -1.88
C ALA A 43 -2.95 -5.67 -1.94
N GLU A 44 -3.47 -6.08 -3.09
CA GLU A 44 -4.87 -6.48 -3.25
C GLU A 44 -5.24 -7.64 -2.32
N GLN A 45 -4.42 -8.68 -2.26
CA GLN A 45 -4.63 -9.81 -1.35
C GLN A 45 -4.65 -9.36 0.11
N CYS A 46 -3.73 -8.48 0.51
CA CYS A 46 -3.71 -7.94 1.88
C CYS A 46 -4.95 -7.10 2.21
N LEU A 47 -5.49 -6.34 1.25
CA LEU A 47 -6.60 -5.41 1.47
C LEU A 47 -7.99 -6.07 1.41
N PHE A 48 -8.14 -7.14 0.64
CA PHE A 48 -9.45 -7.74 0.35
C PHE A 48 -9.59 -9.20 0.79
N ASN A 49 -8.49 -9.93 0.99
CA ASN A 49 -8.52 -11.34 1.36
C ASN A 49 -7.99 -11.60 2.79
N GLY A 50 -7.96 -10.57 3.65
CA GLY A 50 -7.34 -10.62 4.97
C GLY A 50 -7.73 -11.86 5.79
N SER A 51 -6.72 -12.65 6.19
CA SER A 51 -6.75 -13.85 7.03
C SER A 51 -6.92 -15.21 6.32
N GLN A 52 -5.83 -15.71 5.71
CA GLN A 52 -5.53 -17.14 5.84
C GLN A 52 -4.87 -17.36 7.22
N VAL A 53 -5.69 -17.37 8.27
CA VAL A 53 -5.31 -18.09 9.51
C VAL A 53 -5.59 -19.56 9.23
N PRO A 54 -4.64 -20.49 9.40
CA PRO A 54 -4.92 -21.91 9.26
C PRO A 54 -6.08 -22.27 10.19
N SER A 55 -7.02 -23.07 9.69
CA SER A 55 -8.11 -23.65 10.45
C SER A 55 -7.58 -24.30 11.74
N GLY A 56 -7.72 -23.62 12.88
CA GLY A 56 -7.21 -24.13 14.14
C GLY A 56 -7.34 -23.15 15.30
N GLY A 57 -8.48 -23.19 15.98
CA GLY A 57 -8.56 -22.84 17.39
C GLY A 57 -9.13 -21.46 17.74
N PHE A 58 -9.64 -21.44 18.97
CA PHE A 58 -10.35 -20.39 19.72
C PHE A 58 -9.75 -18.96 19.68
N LEU A 59 -8.52 -18.79 19.20
CA LEU A 59 -7.80 -17.50 19.14
C LEU A 59 -8.19 -16.63 17.92
N SER A 60 -8.86 -17.20 16.91
CA SER A 60 -9.26 -16.45 15.72
C SER A 60 -10.44 -15.49 15.97
N LYS A 61 -11.39 -15.87 16.82
CA LYS A 61 -12.46 -14.97 17.30
C LYS A 61 -11.88 -13.80 18.10
N MET A 62 -10.84 -14.07 18.88
CA MET A 62 -10.15 -13.05 19.66
C MET A 62 -9.46 -11.98 18.79
N LEU A 63 -8.97 -12.33 17.59
CA LEU A 63 -8.34 -11.34 16.70
C LEU A 63 -9.34 -10.40 16.03
N ILE A 64 -10.55 -10.87 15.73
CA ILE A 64 -11.62 -10.00 15.19
C ILE A 64 -12.03 -8.98 16.26
N ASP A 65 -12.22 -9.43 17.50
CA ASP A 65 -12.61 -8.57 18.63
C ASP A 65 -11.50 -7.60 19.10
N ILE A 66 -10.22 -7.89 18.81
CA ILE A 66 -9.09 -7.01 19.15
C ILE A 66 -8.85 -5.94 18.07
N PHE A 67 -9.14 -6.24 16.81
CA PHE A 67 -9.02 -5.26 15.72
C PHE A 67 -10.28 -4.41 15.52
N CYS A 68 -11.43 -4.86 16.04
CA CYS A 68 -12.67 -4.09 16.15
C CYS A 68 -13.10 -4.03 17.62
N GLU A 69 -12.68 -2.99 18.35
CA GLU A 69 -13.11 -2.81 19.73
C GLU A 69 -14.61 -2.48 19.80
N THR A 70 -15.30 -3.23 20.66
CA THR A 70 -16.66 -3.03 21.15
C THR A 70 -16.87 -1.64 21.77
N GLY A 71 -17.81 -0.89 21.22
CA GLY A 71 -18.48 0.23 21.86
C GLY A 71 -19.99 0.17 21.63
N GLN A 72 -20.69 -0.50 22.55
CA GLN A 72 -22.15 -0.44 22.82
C GLN A 72 -23.14 -0.81 21.69
N SER A 73 -23.64 -2.05 21.78
CA SER A 73 -25.00 -2.50 21.48
C SER A 73 -25.88 -1.61 20.58
N GLY A 74 -26.02 -1.99 19.31
CA GLY A 74 -27.12 -1.56 18.45
C GLY A 74 -26.79 -1.57 16.97
N HIS A 75 -27.36 -2.53 16.22
CA HIS A 75 -27.46 -2.56 14.75
C HIS A 75 -26.13 -2.49 13.95
N GLU A 76 -25.65 -3.66 13.55
CA GLU A 76 -24.52 -3.88 12.64
C GLU A 76 -24.72 -3.14 11.31
N ARG A 77 -24.13 -1.95 11.20
CA ARG A 77 -23.78 -1.35 9.91
C ARG A 77 -22.32 -1.71 9.68
N THR A 78 -22.04 -2.48 8.64
CA THR A 78 -20.71 -2.56 8.05
C THR A 78 -20.11 -1.16 7.97
N ASP A 79 -18.97 -0.90 8.61
CA ASP A 79 -18.25 0.37 8.46
C ASP A 79 -17.73 0.47 7.02
N ALA A 80 -18.61 0.97 6.14
CA ALA A 80 -18.38 1.19 4.72
C ALA A 80 -17.41 2.36 4.45
N ASN A 81 -16.63 2.81 5.44
CA ASN A 81 -15.91 4.08 5.38
C ASN A 81 -14.42 4.03 5.79
N SER A 82 -13.83 2.85 6.05
CA SER A 82 -12.37 2.77 6.21
C SER A 82 -11.70 2.91 4.83
N LEU A 83 -11.19 4.10 4.52
CA LEU A 83 -10.49 4.35 3.26
C LEU A 83 -9.21 3.50 3.18
N LYS A 84 -9.19 2.55 2.24
CA LYS A 84 -8.01 1.74 1.94
C LYS A 84 -7.05 2.56 1.08
N ARG A 85 -5.77 2.56 1.44
CA ARG A 85 -4.74 3.31 0.72
C ARG A 85 -3.49 2.46 0.47
N ILE A 86 -2.90 2.63 -0.71
CA ILE A 86 -1.62 2.06 -1.12
C ILE A 86 -0.67 3.21 -1.43
N ILE A 87 0.55 3.15 -0.90
CA ILE A 87 1.66 4.01 -1.33
C ILE A 87 2.64 3.12 -2.10
N LEU A 88 2.77 3.34 -3.41
CA LEU A 88 3.72 2.65 -4.27
C LEU A 88 4.98 3.51 -4.43
N LEU A 89 6.09 3.06 -3.84
CA LEU A 89 7.41 3.69 -3.94
C LEU A 89 8.30 2.87 -4.90
N THR A 90 9.01 3.53 -5.81
CA THR A 90 9.95 2.87 -6.74
C THR A 90 11.06 3.80 -7.21
N ASP A 91 12.22 3.21 -7.51
CA ASP A 91 13.40 3.85 -8.07
C ASP A 91 13.65 3.53 -9.56
N GLY A 92 12.73 2.81 -10.22
CA GLY A 92 12.97 2.37 -11.59
C GLY A 92 11.75 1.89 -12.35
N ASP A 93 12.01 1.40 -13.55
CA ASP A 93 10.97 1.03 -14.50
C ASP A 93 10.41 -0.36 -14.28
N HIS A 94 9.09 -0.47 -14.44
CA HIS A 94 8.45 -1.78 -14.57
C HIS A 94 9.03 -2.54 -15.76
N ASN A 95 9.73 -3.64 -15.48
CA ASN A 95 10.46 -4.40 -16.50
C ASN A 95 10.19 -5.91 -16.44
N GLN A 96 9.31 -6.35 -15.54
CA GLN A 96 8.98 -7.76 -15.34
C GLN A 96 7.51 -7.94 -14.97
N GLY A 97 6.86 -8.99 -15.49
CA GLY A 97 5.51 -9.38 -15.09
C GLY A 97 4.43 -9.00 -16.12
N GLY A 98 3.17 -9.05 -15.70
CA GLY A 98 2.01 -8.68 -16.52
C GLY A 98 1.76 -7.17 -16.53
N ASN A 99 0.62 -6.73 -17.05
CA ASN A 99 0.24 -5.31 -17.07
C ASN A 99 -0.27 -4.82 -15.69
N PRO A 100 0.45 -3.91 -15.00
CA PRO A 100 0.06 -3.43 -13.67
C PRO A 100 -1.21 -2.58 -13.68
N LEU A 101 -1.52 -1.92 -14.80
CA LEU A 101 -2.70 -1.07 -14.94
C LEU A 101 -4.01 -1.83 -14.75
N ARG A 102 -4.05 -3.12 -15.12
CA ARG A 102 -5.24 -3.95 -14.94
C ARG A 102 -5.60 -4.11 -13.46
N ILE A 103 -4.61 -4.30 -12.61
CA ILE A 103 -4.80 -4.47 -11.17
C ILE A 103 -5.04 -3.11 -10.51
N ALA A 104 -4.26 -2.09 -10.89
CA ALA A 104 -4.45 -0.73 -10.39
C ALA A 104 -5.87 -0.22 -10.63
N ASN A 105 -6.43 -0.44 -11.83
CA ASN A 105 -7.80 -0.04 -12.14
C ASN A 105 -8.82 -0.80 -11.31
N ARG A 106 -8.62 -2.10 -11.06
CA ARG A 106 -9.51 -2.89 -10.19
C ARG A 106 -9.48 -2.39 -8.75
N LEU A 107 -8.30 -2.10 -8.21
CA LEU A 107 -8.11 -1.53 -6.88
C LEU A 107 -8.81 -0.16 -6.76
N LYS A 108 -8.59 0.73 -7.73
CA LYS A 108 -9.24 2.05 -7.77
C LYS A 108 -10.77 1.95 -7.85
N ASN A 109 -11.29 1.05 -8.69
CA ASN A 109 -12.73 0.79 -8.80
C ASN A 109 -13.34 0.23 -7.50
N ALA A 110 -12.53 -0.43 -6.66
CA ALA A 110 -12.92 -0.92 -5.34
C ALA A 110 -12.78 0.14 -4.23
N GLY A 111 -12.52 1.41 -4.57
CA GLY A 111 -12.40 2.52 -3.62
C GLY A 111 -11.03 2.62 -2.94
N VAL A 112 -10.01 1.91 -3.43
CA VAL A 112 -8.63 2.03 -2.91
C VAL A 112 -7.96 3.25 -3.51
N VAL A 113 -7.41 4.12 -2.66
CA VAL A 113 -6.57 5.24 -3.09
C VAL A 113 -5.14 4.74 -3.31
N ILE A 114 -4.56 5.05 -4.46
CA ILE A 114 -3.17 4.70 -4.80
C ILE A 114 -2.37 5.99 -4.97
N ASP A 115 -1.41 6.20 -4.08
CA ASP A 115 -0.37 7.24 -4.17
C ASP A 115 0.89 6.61 -4.80
N CYS A 116 1.52 7.28 -5.77
CA CYS A 116 2.76 6.80 -6.40
C CYS A 116 3.92 7.77 -6.15
N ILE A 117 5.08 7.24 -5.79
CA ILE A 117 6.30 8.00 -5.53
C ILE A 117 7.43 7.40 -6.37
N GLY A 118 7.95 8.19 -7.29
CA GLY A 118 9.18 7.87 -8.01
C GLY A 118 10.38 8.53 -7.33
N ILE A 119 11.46 7.78 -7.10
CA ILE A 119 12.74 8.29 -6.59
C ILE A 119 13.85 8.07 -7.62
N GLY A 120 14.83 8.96 -7.68
CA GLY A 120 15.93 8.87 -8.66
C GLY A 120 16.78 10.13 -8.66
N GLY A 121 17.87 10.15 -9.43
CA GLY A 121 18.63 11.39 -9.65
C GLY A 121 17.89 12.35 -10.59
N SER A 122 17.12 11.80 -11.52
CA SER A 122 16.31 12.51 -12.50
C SER A 122 14.96 11.85 -12.69
N SER A 123 13.97 12.60 -13.19
CA SER A 123 12.65 12.02 -13.43
C SER A 123 12.61 11.04 -14.60
N GLY A 124 13.66 11.04 -15.44
CA GLY A 124 13.87 10.05 -16.49
C GLY A 124 14.33 8.69 -15.97
N ASP A 125 14.69 8.58 -14.68
CA ASP A 125 15.09 7.32 -14.05
C ASP A 125 13.87 6.43 -13.72
N VAL A 126 12.66 6.98 -13.85
CA VAL A 126 11.39 6.31 -13.58
C VAL A 126 10.38 6.54 -14.71
N ASN A 127 9.51 5.55 -14.94
CA ASN A 127 8.40 5.69 -15.87
C ASN A 127 7.26 6.52 -15.27
N GLU A 128 7.41 7.84 -15.28
CA GLU A 128 6.40 8.78 -14.77
C GLU A 128 5.02 8.57 -15.40
N THR A 129 4.98 8.26 -16.69
CA THR A 129 3.74 8.06 -17.43
C THR A 129 2.97 6.88 -16.85
N LEU A 130 3.65 5.74 -16.66
CA LEU A 130 3.04 4.56 -16.05
C LEU A 130 2.63 4.82 -14.60
N LEU A 131 3.47 5.49 -13.81
CA LEU A 131 3.17 5.80 -12.41
C LEU A 131 1.95 6.73 -12.27
N LYS A 132 1.82 7.75 -13.12
CA LYS A 132 0.63 8.63 -13.17
C LYS A 132 -0.64 7.87 -13.58
N GLN A 133 -0.53 6.87 -14.46
CA GLN A 133 -1.66 6.02 -14.84
C GLN A 133 -2.08 5.05 -13.73
N ILE A 134 -1.12 4.51 -12.97
CA ILE A 134 -1.37 3.66 -11.80
C ILE A 134 -2.04 4.48 -10.69
N ALA A 135 -1.50 5.66 -10.38
CA ALA A 135 -1.97 6.54 -9.33
C ALA A 135 -3.48 6.85 -9.44
N SER A 136 -4.09 7.11 -8.29
CA SER A 136 -5.42 7.70 -8.22
C SER A 136 -5.37 9.18 -8.60
N GLN A 137 -6.52 9.75 -8.94
CA GLN A 137 -6.64 11.18 -9.20
C GLN A 137 -7.18 11.90 -7.97
N ASN A 138 -6.76 13.14 -7.79
CA ASN A 138 -7.35 14.08 -6.85
C ASN A 138 -8.67 14.65 -7.43
N PRO A 139 -9.49 15.32 -6.61
CA PRO A 139 -10.73 15.97 -7.09
C PRO A 139 -10.50 17.00 -8.20
N ASP A 140 -9.32 17.59 -8.29
CA ASP A 140 -8.92 18.54 -9.35
C ASP A 140 -8.44 17.86 -10.65
N GLY A 141 -8.47 16.52 -10.71
CA GLY A 141 -8.01 15.72 -11.85
C GLY A 141 -6.50 15.46 -11.88
N SER A 142 -5.72 16.07 -10.99
CA SER A 142 -4.28 15.80 -10.90
C SER A 142 -3.99 14.38 -10.40
N ALA A 143 -2.96 13.74 -10.94
CA ALA A 143 -2.54 12.43 -10.46
C ALA A 143 -1.88 12.55 -9.07
N ARG A 144 -2.15 11.60 -8.19
CA ARG A 144 -1.53 11.44 -6.86
C ARG A 144 -0.13 10.86 -6.99
N TYR A 145 0.73 11.61 -7.65
CA TYR A 145 2.08 11.21 -8.03
C TYR A 145 3.10 12.29 -7.66
N TRP A 146 4.25 11.86 -7.15
CA TRP A 146 5.39 12.73 -6.89
C TRP A 146 6.70 12.11 -7.39
N PHE A 147 7.48 12.90 -8.13
CA PHE A 147 8.90 12.63 -8.32
C PHE A 147 9.72 13.30 -7.21
N ILE A 148 10.66 12.55 -6.64
CA ILE A 148 11.46 12.97 -5.50
C ILE A 148 12.93 12.65 -5.77
N GLY A 149 13.72 13.70 -6.00
CA GLY A 149 15.15 13.58 -6.29
C GLY A 149 16.07 13.67 -5.07
N ASP A 150 15.50 13.93 -3.89
CA ASP A 150 16.26 14.19 -2.67
C ASP A 150 15.55 13.65 -1.41
N GLN A 151 16.35 13.31 -0.40
CA GLN A 151 15.87 12.69 0.83
C GLN A 151 14.98 13.60 1.67
N GLU A 152 15.27 14.91 1.72
CA GLU A 152 14.50 15.86 2.53
C GLU A 152 13.06 15.96 2.02
N LYS A 153 12.90 16.04 0.69
CA LYS A 153 11.61 16.05 0.04
C LYS A 153 10.87 14.72 0.21
N LEU A 154 11.58 13.59 0.24
CA LEU A 154 10.97 12.29 0.53
C LEU A 154 10.30 12.29 1.92
N ILE A 155 11.04 12.72 2.94
CA ILE A 155 10.53 12.81 4.31
C ILE A 155 9.30 13.73 4.38
N LYS A 156 9.39 14.94 3.82
CA LYS A 156 8.28 15.90 3.78
C LYS A 156 7.04 15.36 3.07
N THR A 157 7.21 14.62 1.98
CA THR A 157 6.09 13.96 1.29
C THR A 157 5.43 12.92 2.19
N TYR A 158 6.20 12.04 2.84
CA TYR A 158 5.63 11.03 3.75
C TYR A 158 4.93 11.66 4.97
N GLU A 159 5.47 12.74 5.55
CA GLU A 159 4.81 13.49 6.61
C GLU A 159 3.48 14.09 6.15
N THR A 160 3.46 14.64 4.94
CA THR A 160 2.25 15.20 4.33
C THR A 160 1.20 14.11 4.10
N LEU A 161 1.61 12.96 3.56
CA LEU A 161 0.70 11.82 3.37
C LEU A 161 0.14 11.31 4.70
N ALA A 162 0.97 11.20 5.74
CA ALA A 162 0.55 10.76 7.07
C ALA A 162 -0.51 11.70 7.67
N ARG A 163 -0.34 13.02 7.57
CA ARG A 163 -1.33 14.00 8.03
C ARG A 163 -2.68 13.84 7.32
N HIS A 164 -2.68 13.62 6.01
CA HIS A 164 -3.93 13.43 5.25
C HIS A 164 -4.63 12.10 5.51
N ILE A 165 -3.95 11.12 6.11
CA ILE A 165 -4.57 9.84 6.52
C ILE A 165 -5.28 9.99 7.87
N GLN A 166 -4.81 10.88 8.74
CA GLN A 166 -5.33 11.05 10.10
C GLN A 166 -6.58 11.96 10.19
N VAL A 167 -6.91 12.71 9.14
CA VAL A 167 -7.97 13.74 9.14
C VAL A 167 -9.25 13.25 8.48
N ILE A 168 -9.55 11.95 8.57
CA ILE A 168 -10.77 11.36 8.01
C ILE A 168 -11.55 10.64 9.10
#